data_AF-A0AAF0Y6P5-F1
#
_entry.id   AF-A0AAF0Y6P5-F1
#
_cell.length_a   1.000
_cell.length_b   1.000
_cell.length_c   1.000
_cell.angle_alpha   90.00
_cell.angle_beta   90.00
_cell.angle_gamma   90.00
#
_symmetry.space_group_name_H-M   'P 1'
#
loop_
_entity.id
_entity.type
_entity.pdbx_description
1 polymer ?
#
loop_
_entity_poly.entity_id
_entity_poly.type
_entity_poly.pdbx_seq_one_letter_code
_entity_poly.pdbx_strand_id
1 'polypeptide(L)'
;MRPTTSLLKQTAGYRAPATLPVPSAAAFALVRDLLAQRPRHFREILLDGVGAKLTAANVYPAGARMKGKGKAVVEESAVEIPKEHPFVSGQYLKKHILPVLASQKLIAKEWRHAEPGSALEHAHRPHTDRKHSMWVLQDDGKSAARWSNLTSGTVTRRILSQQGHEVQLEAKAAAEAARQAKFASGEEQRSDKDVIAWDARPKGFTVTAERLHLNRRRARRREFKEEHAARKAEERVGHAQLAAEMLEKLRVAKA
;
A
#
# COMPACT_ATOMS: atom_id res chain seq x y z
N MET A 1 -9.39 17.01 -0.88
CA MET A 1 -7.93 17.05 -1.10
C MET A 1 -7.27 16.68 0.22
N ARG A 2 -6.23 15.83 0.24
CA ARG A 2 -5.47 15.59 1.49
C ARG A 2 -4.48 16.75 1.65
N PRO A 3 -4.45 17.42 2.81
CA PRO A 3 -3.49 18.49 3.04
C PRO A 3 -2.07 17.93 2.92
N THR A 4 -1.19 18.66 2.23
CA THR A 4 0.22 18.31 2.15
C THR A 4 0.84 18.38 3.54
N THR A 5 1.88 17.57 3.77
CA THR A 5 2.61 17.57 5.05
C THR A 5 3.18 18.94 5.42
N SER A 6 3.42 19.83 4.44
CA SER A 6 3.79 21.22 4.68
C SER A 6 2.69 22.03 5.37
N LEU A 7 1.42 21.83 4.98
CA LEU A 7 0.26 22.50 5.59
C LEU A 7 -0.03 21.97 7.00
N LEU A 8 0.18 20.67 7.21
CA LEU A 8 0.02 20.05 8.55
C LEU A 8 1.06 20.53 9.55
N LYS A 9 2.29 20.87 9.10
CA LYS A 9 3.34 21.41 9.99
C LYS A 9 3.01 22.81 10.52
N GLN A 10 2.11 23.55 9.86
CA GLN A 10 1.74 24.92 10.24
C GLN A 10 0.59 24.99 11.25
N THR A 11 -0.13 23.89 11.51
CA THR A 11 -1.22 23.88 12.48
C THR A 11 -0.66 23.76 13.90
N ALA A 12 -1.07 24.68 14.79
CA ALA A 12 -0.80 24.60 16.21
C ALA A 12 -1.32 23.26 16.78
N GLY A 13 -0.41 22.34 17.10
CA GLY A 13 -0.73 20.97 17.52
C GLY A 13 -0.06 19.87 16.69
N TYR A 14 0.69 20.21 15.64
CA TYR A 14 1.51 19.21 14.95
C TYR A 14 2.66 18.74 15.84
N ARG A 15 2.50 17.56 16.45
CA ARG A 15 3.60 16.85 17.08
C ARG A 15 4.32 16.06 15.98
N ALA A 16 5.58 16.42 15.71
CA ALA A 16 6.40 15.63 14.81
C ALA A 16 6.38 14.16 15.29
N PRO A 17 6.19 13.18 14.39
CA PRO A 17 6.20 11.79 14.79
C PRO A 17 7.55 11.50 15.46
N ALA A 18 7.51 10.83 16.62
CA ALA A 18 8.71 10.49 17.36
C ALA A 18 9.68 9.79 16.40
N THR A 19 10.88 10.33 16.28
CA THR A 19 11.91 9.74 15.42
C THR A 19 12.27 8.38 16.00
N LEU A 20 11.89 7.33 15.28
CA LEU A 20 12.23 5.96 15.68
C LEU A 20 13.76 5.81 15.77
N PRO A 21 14.27 4.97 16.69
CA PRO A 21 15.71 4.76 16.87
C PRO A 21 16.34 4.14 15.62
N VAL A 22 17.66 4.21 15.52
CA VAL A 22 18.42 3.55 14.44
C VAL A 22 18.47 2.04 14.73
N PRO A 23 18.31 1.17 13.71
CA PRO A 23 18.40 -0.28 13.91
C PRO A 23 19.71 -0.66 14.59
N SER A 24 19.62 -1.39 15.71
CA SER A 24 20.79 -1.77 16.48
C SER A 24 21.50 -2.97 15.87
N ALA A 25 22.82 -3.06 16.09
CA ALA A 25 23.62 -4.22 15.70
C ALA A 25 23.09 -5.54 16.27
N ALA A 26 22.63 -5.51 17.53
CA ALA A 26 22.00 -6.64 18.20
C ALA A 26 20.75 -7.13 17.45
N ALA A 27 19.95 -6.22 16.89
CA ALA A 27 18.76 -6.60 16.13
C ALA A 27 19.12 -7.36 14.85
N PHE A 28 20.17 -6.93 14.14
CA PHE A 28 20.64 -7.62 12.94
C PHE A 28 21.25 -8.99 13.25
N ALA A 29 22.07 -9.09 14.29
CA ALA A 29 22.65 -10.34 14.75
C ALA A 29 21.55 -11.36 15.11
N LEU A 30 20.53 -10.93 15.85
CA LEU A 30 19.42 -11.78 16.24
C LEU A 30 18.68 -12.35 15.02
N VAL A 31 18.33 -11.50 14.04
CA VAL A 31 17.66 -11.96 12.82
C VAL A 31 18.54 -12.95 12.04
N ARG A 32 19.85 -12.70 11.95
CA ARG A 32 20.79 -13.61 11.30
C ARG A 32 20.78 -14.98 11.97
N ASP A 33 20.91 -15.02 13.29
CA ASP A 33 21.03 -16.26 14.05
C ASP A 33 19.72 -17.07 13.98
N LEU A 34 18.56 -16.40 13.99
CA LEU A 34 17.26 -17.05 13.80
C LEU A 34 17.10 -17.65 12.39
N LEU A 35 17.52 -16.92 11.35
CA LEU A 35 17.39 -17.36 9.95
C LEU A 35 18.47 -18.36 9.52
N ALA A 36 19.60 -18.40 10.22
CA ALA A 36 20.65 -19.40 10.01
C ALA A 36 20.17 -20.81 10.38
N GLN A 37 19.26 -20.93 11.35
CA GLN A 37 18.70 -22.22 11.75
C GLN A 37 17.70 -22.75 10.72
N ARG A 38 16.83 -21.88 10.21
CA ARG A 38 15.81 -22.21 9.21
C ARG A 38 15.16 -20.96 8.63
N PRO A 39 14.53 -21.06 7.44
CA PRO A 39 13.54 -20.10 6.98
C PRO A 39 12.43 -19.86 8.00
N ARG A 40 12.08 -18.59 8.25
CA ARG A 40 11.04 -18.23 9.23
C ARG A 40 10.05 -17.22 8.68
N HIS A 41 8.80 -17.32 9.12
CA HIS A 41 7.81 -16.28 8.87
C HIS A 41 8.12 -15.04 9.72
N PHE A 42 7.70 -13.85 9.27
CA PHE A 42 7.89 -12.59 10.02
C PHE A 42 7.50 -12.71 11.50
N ARG A 43 6.36 -13.37 11.76
CA ARG A 43 5.83 -13.53 13.11
C ARG A 43 6.67 -14.47 13.99
N GLU A 44 7.27 -15.49 13.39
CA GLU A 44 8.16 -16.40 14.10
C GLU A 44 9.46 -15.69 14.47
N ILE A 45 10.04 -14.93 13.54
CA ILE A 45 11.21 -14.08 13.83
C ILE A 45 10.92 -13.15 15.01
N LEU A 46 9.72 -12.56 15.05
CA LEU A 46 9.32 -11.67 16.12
C LEU A 46 9.17 -12.40 17.47
N LEU A 47 8.50 -13.55 17.49
CA LEU A 47 8.22 -14.30 18.71
C LEU A 47 9.48 -14.97 19.26
N ASP A 48 10.21 -15.68 18.42
CA ASP A 48 11.46 -16.35 18.81
C ASP A 48 12.51 -15.34 19.23
N GLY A 49 12.55 -14.17 18.57
CA GLY A 49 13.50 -13.12 18.93
C GLY A 49 13.23 -12.48 20.29
N VAL A 50 11.97 -12.39 20.69
CA VAL A 50 11.58 -11.90 22.03
C VAL A 50 11.68 -13.02 23.08
N GLY A 51 11.93 -14.28 22.67
CA GLY A 51 11.88 -15.45 23.55
C GLY A 51 10.46 -15.87 23.94
N ALA A 52 9.45 -15.40 23.21
CA ALA A 52 8.05 -15.74 23.45
C ALA A 52 7.67 -17.04 22.72
N LYS A 53 7.03 -17.98 23.43
CA LYS A 53 6.54 -19.23 22.82
C LYS A 53 5.34 -18.94 21.90
N LEU A 54 5.36 -19.51 20.70
CA LEU A 54 4.22 -19.53 19.78
C LEU A 54 3.08 -20.37 20.38
N THR A 55 2.00 -19.70 20.76
CA THR A 55 0.72 -20.34 21.11
C THR A 55 -0.24 -20.30 19.91
N ALA A 56 -1.16 -21.25 19.82
CA ALA A 56 -2.14 -21.30 18.72
C ALA A 56 -2.98 -20.01 18.61
N ALA A 57 -3.29 -19.38 19.75
CA ALA A 57 -3.97 -18.08 19.84
C ALA A 57 -3.15 -16.92 19.23
N ASN A 58 -1.82 -17.04 19.25
CA ASN A 58 -0.96 -16.12 18.54
C ASN A 58 -1.10 -16.38 17.04
N VAL A 59 -0.80 -17.56 16.52
CA VAL A 59 -0.79 -17.84 15.06
C VAL A 59 -2.04 -17.32 14.33
N TYR A 60 -3.23 -17.48 14.93
CA TYR A 60 -4.49 -16.92 14.45
C TYR A 60 -5.20 -16.16 15.57
N PRO A 61 -5.27 -14.81 15.53
CA PRO A 61 -6.09 -14.09 16.49
C PRO A 61 -7.55 -14.54 16.32
N ALA A 62 -8.05 -15.26 17.33
CA ALA A 62 -9.45 -15.67 17.41
C ALA A 62 -10.30 -14.39 17.41
N GLY A 63 -10.96 -14.08 16.28
CA GLY A 63 -11.77 -12.86 16.15
C GLY A 63 -11.45 -11.95 14.98
N ALA A 64 -10.57 -12.32 14.04
CA ALA A 64 -10.48 -11.66 12.74
C ALA A 64 -11.77 -11.86 11.92
N ARG A 65 -12.85 -11.20 12.32
CA ARG A 65 -14.13 -11.16 11.62
C ARG A 65 -13.88 -10.52 10.26
N MET A 66 -13.88 -11.34 9.20
CA MET A 66 -13.94 -10.87 7.82
C MET A 66 -15.29 -10.19 7.56
N LYS A 67 -15.44 -8.94 8.00
CA LYS A 67 -16.63 -8.14 7.71
C LYS A 67 -16.37 -7.29 6.47
N GLY A 68 -16.62 -7.87 5.29
CA GLY A 68 -16.74 -7.18 4.01
C GLY A 68 -15.46 -7.06 3.17
N LYS A 69 -15.63 -6.62 1.90
CA LYS A 69 -14.57 -6.27 0.92
C LYS A 69 -13.70 -5.07 1.33
N GLY A 70 -13.60 -4.77 2.63
CA GLY A 70 -12.62 -3.84 3.19
C GLY A 70 -11.52 -4.67 3.85
N LYS A 71 -10.27 -4.48 3.43
CA LYS A 71 -9.09 -5.11 4.04
C LYS A 71 -9.20 -4.99 5.56
N ALA A 72 -9.47 -6.09 6.25
CA ALA A 72 -9.33 -6.16 7.69
C ALA A 72 -7.85 -5.87 7.98
N VAL A 73 -7.58 -4.66 8.48
CA VAL A 73 -6.32 -4.35 9.13
C VAL A 73 -6.40 -5.11 10.45
N VAL A 74 -6.05 -6.40 10.42
CA VAL A 74 -5.73 -7.14 11.63
C VAL A 74 -4.59 -6.34 12.25
N GLU A 75 -4.86 -5.66 13.35
CA GLU A 75 -3.83 -5.01 14.14
C GLU A 75 -2.83 -6.10 14.52
N GLU A 76 -1.69 -6.14 13.82
CA GLU A 76 -0.59 -7.09 14.00
C GLU A 76 0.11 -6.91 15.38
N SER A 77 -0.54 -6.26 16.35
CA SER A 77 -0.03 -5.81 17.65
C SER A 77 -0.34 -6.78 18.80
N ALA A 78 -0.46 -8.09 18.54
CA ALA A 78 -0.69 -9.05 19.62
C ALA A 78 0.60 -9.45 20.36
N VAL A 79 1.79 -9.15 19.83
CA VAL A 79 3.06 -9.48 20.49
C VAL A 79 3.55 -8.25 21.24
N GLU A 80 3.41 -8.28 22.57
CA GLU A 80 4.00 -7.29 23.46
C GLU A 80 5.51 -7.46 23.46
N ILE A 81 6.22 -6.41 23.06
CA ILE A 81 7.68 -6.40 22.95
C ILE A 81 8.22 -5.52 24.08
N PRO A 82 9.15 -6.02 24.91
CA PRO A 82 9.78 -5.20 25.95
C PRO A 82 10.37 -3.92 25.36
N LYS A 83 10.25 -2.79 26.07
CA LYS A 83 10.68 -1.47 25.56
C LYS A 83 12.16 -1.42 25.18
N GLU A 84 12.98 -2.21 25.86
CA GLU A 84 14.44 -2.26 25.65
C GLU A 84 14.87 -3.32 24.63
N HIS A 85 13.91 -4.00 24.00
CA HIS A 85 14.22 -5.03 23.02
C HIS A 85 14.80 -4.43 21.73
N PRO A 86 15.79 -5.08 21.08
CA PRO A 86 16.40 -4.59 19.83
C PRO A 86 15.42 -4.29 18.69
N PHE A 87 14.27 -4.98 18.68
CA PHE A 87 13.23 -4.77 17.67
C PHE A 87 12.33 -3.57 17.94
N VAL A 88 12.25 -3.02 19.16
CA VAL A 88 11.35 -1.92 19.58
C VAL A 88 9.85 -2.19 19.41
N SER A 89 9.42 -2.63 18.23
CA SER A 89 8.06 -3.08 17.91
C SER A 89 8.09 -4.04 16.70
N GLY A 90 7.01 -4.80 16.48
CA GLY A 90 6.90 -5.66 15.29
C GLY A 90 6.90 -4.86 13.98
N GLN A 91 6.27 -3.69 13.96
CA GLN A 91 6.32 -2.81 12.79
C GLN A 91 7.71 -2.25 12.52
N TYR A 92 8.51 -2.05 13.56
CA TYR A 92 9.88 -1.59 13.40
C TYR A 92 10.76 -2.66 12.75
N LEU A 93 10.66 -3.93 13.19
CA LEU A 93 11.29 -5.07 12.50
C LEU A 93 10.89 -5.13 11.01
N LYS A 94 9.59 -5.01 10.73
CA LYS A 94 9.02 -5.10 9.38
C LYS A 94 9.45 -3.97 8.44
N LYS A 95 9.55 -2.73 8.95
CA LYS A 95 9.77 -1.53 8.14
C LYS A 95 11.21 -1.01 8.13
N HIS A 96 12.01 -1.36 9.13
CA HIS A 96 13.36 -0.81 9.28
C HIS A 96 14.46 -1.86 9.23
N ILE A 97 14.26 -3.03 9.83
CA ILE A 97 15.32 -4.06 9.91
C ILE A 97 15.29 -4.95 8.66
N LEU A 98 14.16 -5.62 8.40
CA LEU A 98 14.07 -6.57 7.27
C LEU A 98 14.33 -5.93 5.90
N PRO A 99 13.85 -4.70 5.61
CA PRO A 99 14.16 -4.06 4.33
C PRO A 99 15.64 -3.75 4.14
N VAL A 100 16.37 -3.39 5.20
CA VAL A 100 17.83 -3.15 5.15
C VAL A 100 18.58 -4.46 4.85
N LEU A 101 18.20 -5.55 5.51
CA LEU A 101 18.80 -6.86 5.26
C LEU A 101 18.50 -7.36 3.84
N ALA A 102 17.27 -7.17 3.38
CA ALA A 102 16.87 -7.53 2.02
C ALA A 102 17.59 -6.67 0.97
N SER A 103 17.79 -5.39 1.25
CA SER A 103 18.44 -4.48 0.31
C SER A 103 19.91 -4.83 0.08
N GLN A 104 20.59 -5.33 1.12
CA GLN A 104 21.96 -5.84 1.03
C GLN A 104 22.04 -7.29 0.50
N LYS A 105 20.94 -7.85 0.00
CA LYS A 105 20.83 -9.24 -0.49
C LYS A 105 21.28 -10.28 0.55
N LEU A 106 21.17 -9.96 1.84
CA LEU A 106 21.50 -10.90 2.93
C LEU A 106 20.35 -11.88 3.16
N ILE A 107 19.12 -11.38 3.02
CA ILE A 107 17.90 -12.17 3.14
C ILE A 107 17.01 -11.96 1.92
N ALA A 108 16.14 -12.91 1.64
CA ALA A 108 15.08 -12.78 0.65
C ALA A 108 13.74 -13.21 1.21
N LYS A 109 12.67 -12.66 0.62
CA LYS A 109 11.30 -13.07 0.93
C LYS A 109 10.83 -14.03 -0.15
N GLU A 110 10.53 -15.26 0.23
CA GLU A 110 10.14 -16.33 -0.69
C GLU A 110 8.80 -16.95 -0.29
N TRP A 111 8.04 -17.44 -1.27
CA TRP A 111 6.80 -18.17 -1.02
C TRP A 111 7.10 -19.67 -0.95
N ARG A 112 7.19 -20.20 0.26
CA ARG A 112 7.53 -21.61 0.55
C ARG A 112 6.44 -22.29 1.36
N HIS A 113 6.45 -23.62 1.37
CA HIS A 113 5.64 -24.40 2.31
C HIS A 113 6.22 -24.21 3.72
N ALA A 114 5.38 -24.32 4.76
CA ALA A 114 5.86 -24.26 6.13
C ALA A 114 6.83 -25.41 6.38
N GLU A 115 8.00 -25.12 6.93
CA GLU A 115 8.96 -26.16 7.29
C GLU A 115 8.53 -26.89 8.57
N PRO A 116 8.95 -28.16 8.75
CA PRO A 116 8.68 -28.90 9.98
C PRO A 116 9.11 -28.13 11.23
N GLY A 117 8.23 -28.06 12.23
CA GLY A 117 8.40 -27.28 13.46
C GLY A 117 8.09 -25.79 13.30
N SER A 118 7.62 -25.33 12.14
CA SER A 118 7.07 -23.99 11.98
C SER A 118 5.73 -23.93 12.69
N ALA A 119 5.41 -22.82 13.36
CA ALA A 119 4.07 -22.69 13.92
C ALA A 119 2.99 -22.55 12.84
N LEU A 120 3.40 -22.32 11.59
CA LEU A 120 2.54 -22.38 10.41
C LEU A 120 2.34 -23.80 9.86
N GLU A 121 3.00 -24.81 10.42
CA GLU A 121 2.76 -26.20 10.02
C GLU A 121 1.36 -26.67 10.47
N HIS A 122 0.99 -26.38 11.72
CA HIS A 122 -0.32 -26.74 12.28
C HIS A 122 -1.49 -25.89 11.73
N ALA A 123 -1.16 -24.82 11.01
CA ALA A 123 -2.10 -23.95 10.31
C ALA A 123 -2.71 -24.60 9.06
N HIS A 124 -2.11 -25.68 8.56
CA HIS A 124 -2.58 -26.38 7.38
C HIS A 124 -3.86 -27.17 7.71
N ARG A 125 -4.99 -26.72 7.17
CA ARG A 125 -6.09 -27.64 6.91
C ARG A 125 -5.63 -28.61 5.82
N PRO A 126 -6.00 -29.90 5.87
CA PRO A 126 -5.49 -30.94 4.98
C PRO A 126 -5.76 -30.71 3.48
N HIS A 127 -6.54 -29.70 3.10
CA HIS A 127 -6.91 -29.39 1.72
C HIS A 127 -6.28 -28.12 1.15
N THR A 128 -5.39 -27.43 1.86
CA THR A 128 -4.75 -26.21 1.33
C THR A 128 -3.24 -26.32 1.36
N ASP A 129 -2.66 -26.63 0.20
CA ASP A 129 -1.22 -26.53 -0.08
C ASP A 129 -0.80 -25.06 -0.23
N ARG A 130 -1.02 -24.30 0.84
CA ARG A 130 -0.85 -22.86 0.83
C ARG A 130 0.61 -22.52 1.07
N LYS A 131 1.22 -21.80 0.13
CA LYS A 131 2.55 -21.21 0.34
C LYS A 131 2.44 -20.01 1.27
N HIS A 132 3.41 -19.88 2.16
CA HIS A 132 3.56 -18.78 3.10
C HIS A 132 4.77 -17.93 2.73
N SER A 133 4.71 -16.64 3.06
CA SER A 133 5.84 -15.76 2.81
C SER A 133 6.89 -15.89 3.91
N MET A 134 7.96 -16.62 3.62
CA MET A 134 9.06 -16.91 4.53
C MET A 134 10.25 -16.01 4.21
N TRP A 135 10.99 -15.62 5.24
CA TRP A 135 12.30 -14.99 5.08
C TRP A 135 13.38 -16.07 5.09
N VAL A 136 14.29 -16.00 4.13
CA VAL A 136 15.34 -16.99 3.90
C VAL A 136 16.69 -16.27 3.86
N LEU A 137 17.71 -16.86 4.47
CA LEU A 137 19.08 -16.41 4.35
C LEU A 137 19.62 -16.75 2.94
N GLN A 138 20.10 -15.74 2.21
CA GLN A 138 20.72 -15.94 0.90
C GLN A 138 22.15 -16.49 1.05
N ASP A 139 22.72 -17.08 0.00
CA ASP A 139 24.09 -17.63 0.04
C ASP A 139 25.12 -16.55 0.38
N ASP A 140 24.94 -15.36 -0.22
CA ASP A 140 25.68 -14.15 0.10
C ASP A 140 25.53 -13.73 1.57
N GLY A 141 24.36 -13.98 2.15
CA GLY A 141 24.04 -13.75 3.55
C GLY A 141 24.62 -14.82 4.49
N LYS A 142 25.18 -15.92 4.00
CA LYS A 142 25.90 -16.89 4.84
C LYS A 142 27.32 -16.39 5.17
N SER A 143 27.86 -15.48 4.36
CA SER A 143 29.20 -14.92 4.60
C SER A 143 29.21 -13.95 5.78
N ALA A 144 29.92 -14.31 6.85
CA ALA A 144 30.07 -13.47 8.04
C ALA A 144 30.66 -12.08 7.73
N ALA A 145 31.48 -11.96 6.68
CA ALA A 145 32.13 -10.71 6.30
C ALA A 145 31.14 -9.63 5.84
N ARG A 146 29.99 -10.00 5.26
CA ARG A 146 28.97 -9.01 4.88
C ARG A 146 28.16 -8.49 6.06
N TRP A 147 28.04 -9.30 7.12
CA TRP A 147 27.33 -8.91 8.34
C TRP A 147 28.16 -8.02 9.26
N SER A 148 29.49 -8.09 9.20
CA SER A 148 30.40 -7.37 10.11
C SER A 148 30.11 -5.88 10.16
N ASN A 149 29.78 -5.26 9.02
CA ASN A 149 29.40 -3.85 8.95
C ASN A 149 28.13 -3.58 9.75
N LEU A 150 27.07 -4.39 9.59
CA LEU A 150 25.81 -4.24 10.31
C LEU A 150 25.92 -4.56 11.80
N THR A 151 26.74 -5.53 12.17
CA THR A 151 26.88 -6.00 13.55
C THR A 151 27.95 -5.26 14.35
N SER A 152 28.83 -4.48 13.70
CA SER A 152 29.87 -3.69 14.38
C SER A 152 29.35 -2.44 15.10
N GLY A 153 28.08 -2.07 14.88
CA GLY A 153 27.46 -0.89 15.52
C GLY A 153 27.90 0.46 14.93
N THR A 154 28.74 0.47 13.89
CA THR A 154 29.20 1.68 13.19
C THR A 154 28.16 2.28 12.24
N VAL A 155 27.03 1.60 12.07
CA VAL A 155 26.01 1.94 11.07
C VAL A 155 25.15 3.09 11.54
N THR A 156 25.29 4.24 10.86
CA THR A 156 24.45 5.41 11.10
C THR A 156 23.18 5.37 10.25
N ARG A 157 22.15 6.11 10.69
CA ARG A 157 20.89 6.27 9.94
C ARG A 157 21.11 6.74 8.50
N ARG A 158 22.08 7.63 8.30
CA ARG A 158 22.41 8.19 6.98
C ARG A 158 22.89 7.11 6.02
N ILE A 159 23.78 6.23 6.48
CA ILE A 159 24.32 5.13 5.69
C ILE A 159 23.19 4.17 5.29
N LEU A 160 22.34 3.77 6.24
CA LEU A 160 21.19 2.91 5.96
C LEU A 160 20.21 3.54 4.97
N SER A 161 19.97 4.85 5.10
CA SER A 161 19.08 5.56 4.19
C SER A 161 19.64 5.65 2.78
N GLN A 162 20.95 5.84 2.63
CA GLN A 162 21.62 5.86 1.32
C GLN A 162 21.52 4.50 0.64
N GLN A 163 21.91 3.44 1.35
CA GLN A 163 21.82 2.06 0.85
C GLN A 163 20.39 1.66 0.49
N GLY A 164 19.41 2.00 1.34
CA GLY A 164 18.01 1.72 1.08
C GLY A 164 17.46 2.49 -0.12
N HIS A 165 17.94 3.72 -0.36
CA HIS A 165 17.55 4.51 -1.52
C HIS A 165 18.14 3.96 -2.82
N GLU A 166 19.42 3.60 -2.83
CA GLU A 166 20.11 2.98 -3.97
C GLU A 166 19.39 1.71 -4.43
N VAL A 167 19.08 0.82 -3.49
CA VAL A 167 18.38 -0.43 -3.82
C VAL A 167 16.95 -0.18 -4.31
N GLN A 168 16.26 0.83 -3.78
CA GLN A 168 14.96 1.21 -4.32
C GLN A 168 15.04 1.75 -5.75
N LEU A 169 16.11 2.47 -6.09
CA LEU A 169 16.35 2.93 -7.46
C LEU A 169 16.64 1.76 -8.39
N GLU A 170 17.51 0.84 -7.99
CA GLU A 170 17.82 -0.37 -8.75
C GLU A 170 16.57 -1.23 -8.99
N ALA A 171 15.77 -1.46 -7.94
CA ALA A 171 14.54 -2.23 -8.05
C ALA A 171 13.50 -1.56 -8.97
N LYS A 172 13.39 -0.22 -8.93
CA LYS A 172 12.54 0.53 -9.85
C LYS A 172 13.03 0.42 -11.29
N ALA A 173 14.34 0.61 -11.51
CA ALA A 173 14.93 0.48 -12.83
C ALA A 173 14.74 -0.93 -13.41
N ALA A 174 14.96 -1.98 -12.60
CA ALA A 174 14.73 -3.36 -13.00
C ALA A 174 13.25 -3.65 -13.30
N ALA A 175 12.33 -3.13 -12.48
CA ALA A 175 10.89 -3.28 -12.73
C ALA A 175 10.45 -2.54 -14.01
N GLU A 176 10.99 -1.36 -14.27
CA GLU A 176 10.75 -0.61 -15.50
C GLU A 176 11.31 -1.32 -16.73
N ALA A 177 12.53 -1.89 -16.65
CA ALA A 177 13.12 -2.69 -17.72
C ALA A 177 12.31 -3.97 -18.00
N ALA A 178 11.89 -4.69 -16.95
CA ALA A 178 11.04 -5.88 -17.10
C ALA A 178 9.68 -5.53 -17.73
N ARG A 179 9.09 -4.40 -17.36
CA ARG A 179 7.86 -3.88 -17.97
C ARG A 179 8.07 -3.53 -19.44
N GLN A 180 9.18 -2.88 -19.79
CA GLN A 180 9.52 -2.57 -21.18
C GLN A 180 9.68 -3.86 -22.02
N ALA A 181 10.31 -4.89 -21.46
CA ALA A 181 10.45 -6.19 -22.12
C ALA A 181 9.08 -6.85 -22.39
N LYS A 182 8.17 -6.85 -21.39
CA LYS A 182 6.81 -7.37 -21.54
C LYS A 182 5.95 -6.55 -22.50
N PHE A 183 6.18 -5.24 -22.55
CA PHE A 183 5.54 -4.38 -23.53
C PHE A 183 6.04 -4.71 -24.95
N ALA A 184 7.34 -4.93 -25.13
CA ALA A 184 7.92 -5.29 -26.42
C ALA A 184 7.49 -6.67 -26.90
N SER A 185 7.25 -7.63 -25.98
CA SER A 185 6.70 -8.95 -26.31
C SER A 185 5.19 -8.95 -26.58
N GLY A 186 4.50 -7.84 -26.34
CA GLY A 186 3.05 -7.71 -26.50
C GLY A 186 2.23 -8.34 -25.38
N GLU A 187 2.85 -8.84 -24.30
CA GLU A 187 2.15 -9.40 -23.15
C GLU A 187 1.48 -8.32 -22.27
N GLU A 188 2.03 -7.11 -22.24
CA GLU A 188 1.56 -6.02 -21.39
C GLU A 188 1.10 -4.82 -22.23
N GLN A 189 -0.05 -4.24 -21.88
CA GLN A 189 -0.56 -3.02 -22.53
C GLN A 189 0.11 -1.76 -21.95
N ARG A 190 0.14 -0.67 -22.74
CA ARG A 190 0.62 0.64 -22.27
C ARG A 190 -0.17 1.09 -21.03
N SER A 191 0.54 1.59 -20.01
CA SER A 191 -0.13 2.13 -18.83
C SER A 191 -0.78 3.48 -19.15
N ASP A 192 -1.76 3.88 -18.35
CA ASP A 192 -2.40 5.19 -18.42
C ASP A 192 -1.38 6.35 -18.48
N LYS A 193 -0.23 6.23 -17.80
CA LYS A 193 0.86 7.23 -17.86
C LYS A 193 1.55 7.25 -19.22
N ASP A 194 1.87 6.09 -19.78
CA ASP A 194 2.52 6.02 -21.09
C ASP A 194 1.58 6.51 -22.19
N VAL A 195 0.26 6.27 -22.05
CA VAL A 195 -0.77 6.79 -22.96
C VAL A 195 -0.90 8.32 -22.87
N ILE A 196 -0.71 8.91 -21.68
CA ILE A 196 -0.67 10.38 -21.52
C ILE A 196 0.59 10.98 -22.15
N ALA A 197 1.74 10.33 -21.97
CA ALA A 197 3.01 10.76 -22.54
C ALA A 197 3.15 10.46 -24.05
N TRP A 198 2.13 9.83 -24.67
CA TRP A 198 2.14 9.51 -26.09
C TRP A 198 1.76 10.75 -26.92
N ASP A 199 2.77 11.43 -27.46
CA ASP A 199 2.58 12.71 -28.19
C ASP A 199 1.61 12.59 -29.39
N ALA A 200 1.70 11.49 -30.15
CA ALA A 200 0.84 11.21 -31.30
C ALA A 200 -0.42 10.40 -30.93
N ARG A 201 -1.02 10.66 -29.76
CA ARG A 201 -2.22 9.95 -29.29
C ARG A 201 -3.40 10.18 -30.25
N PRO A 202 -4.09 9.13 -30.72
CA PRO A 202 -5.29 9.28 -31.54
C PRO A 202 -6.36 10.10 -30.83
N LYS A 203 -6.99 11.04 -31.55
CA LYS A 203 -8.06 11.88 -31.04
C LYS A 203 -9.24 11.00 -30.59
N GLY A 204 -9.65 11.11 -29.32
CA GLY A 204 -10.73 10.30 -28.74
C GLY A 204 -10.26 9.15 -27.85
N PHE A 205 -8.98 8.79 -27.87
CA PHE A 205 -8.42 7.88 -26.87
C PHE A 205 -8.41 8.61 -25.52
N THR A 206 -9.17 8.12 -24.55
CA THR A 206 -9.30 8.74 -23.22
C THR A 206 -8.84 7.79 -22.14
N VAL A 207 -8.03 8.31 -21.24
CA VAL A 207 -7.43 7.56 -20.13
C VAL A 207 -8.44 7.46 -18.99
N THR A 208 -8.36 6.41 -18.16
CA THR A 208 -9.28 6.20 -17.04
C THR A 208 -9.35 7.43 -16.12
N ALA A 209 -8.20 8.05 -15.85
CA ALA A 209 -8.08 9.27 -15.08
C ALA A 209 -8.83 10.47 -15.72
N GLU A 210 -8.73 10.63 -17.05
CA GLU A 210 -9.45 11.67 -17.79
C GLU A 210 -10.96 11.44 -17.72
N ARG A 211 -11.42 10.19 -17.91
CA ARG A 211 -12.84 9.82 -17.79
C ARG A 211 -13.38 10.10 -16.40
N LEU A 212 -12.61 9.77 -15.36
CA LEU A 212 -13.01 9.99 -13.97
C LEU A 212 -13.09 11.48 -13.62
N HIS A 213 -12.17 12.29 -14.16
CA HIS A 213 -12.23 13.74 -14.03
C HIS A 213 -13.44 14.33 -14.77
N LEU A 214 -13.72 13.86 -15.99
CA LEU A 214 -14.88 14.27 -16.78
C LEU A 214 -16.20 13.90 -16.07
N ASN A 215 -16.30 12.71 -15.48
CA ASN A 215 -17.48 12.31 -14.71
C ASN A 215 -17.69 13.19 -13.47
N ARG A 216 -16.63 13.53 -12.74
CA ARG A 216 -16.72 14.48 -11.60
C ARG A 216 -17.14 15.88 -12.06
N ARG A 217 -16.58 16.36 -13.17
CA ARG A 217 -16.96 17.67 -13.74
C ARG A 217 -18.41 17.69 -14.22
N ARG A 218 -18.87 16.61 -14.86
CA ARG A 218 -20.27 16.44 -15.28
C ARG A 218 -21.21 16.37 -14.08
N ALA A 219 -20.86 15.62 -13.04
CA ALA A 219 -21.63 15.53 -11.80
C ALA A 219 -21.83 16.91 -11.15
N ARG A 220 -20.75 17.70 -11.01
CA ARG A 220 -20.83 19.07 -10.45
C ARG A 220 -21.67 20.04 -11.29
N ARG A 221 -21.74 19.85 -12.61
CA ARG A 221 -22.55 20.69 -13.51
C ARG A 221 -23.97 20.18 -13.69
N ARG A 222 -24.34 19.06 -13.05
CA ARG A 222 -25.63 18.41 -13.23
C ARG A 222 -26.75 19.21 -12.54
N GLU A 223 -26.55 19.54 -11.27
CA GLU A 223 -27.49 20.35 -10.47
C GLU A 223 -27.82 21.67 -11.18
N PHE A 224 -26.81 22.43 -11.57
CA PHE A 224 -27.00 23.69 -12.32
C PHE A 224 -27.77 23.49 -13.64
N LYS A 225 -27.51 22.40 -14.38
CA LYS A 225 -28.24 22.12 -15.63
C LYS A 225 -29.69 21.75 -15.36
N GLU A 226 -29.95 20.99 -14.29
CA GLU A 226 -31.29 20.56 -13.90
C GLU A 226 -32.11 21.75 -13.40
N GLU A 227 -31.54 22.64 -12.57
CA GLU A 227 -32.16 23.90 -12.14
C GLU A 227 -32.48 24.81 -13.33
N HIS A 228 -31.53 25.00 -14.25
CA HIS A 228 -31.74 25.82 -15.43
C HIS A 228 -32.79 25.21 -16.38
N ALA A 229 -32.86 23.88 -16.46
CA ALA A 229 -33.90 23.19 -17.23
C ALA A 229 -35.27 23.34 -16.58
N ALA A 230 -35.36 23.24 -15.25
CA ALA A 230 -36.59 23.45 -14.49
C ALA A 230 -37.11 24.88 -14.67
N ARG A 231 -36.25 25.90 -14.52
CA ARG A 231 -36.64 27.30 -14.74
C ARG A 231 -37.17 27.54 -16.15
N LYS A 232 -36.50 26.99 -17.18
CA LYS A 232 -36.99 27.06 -18.56
C LYS A 232 -38.32 26.34 -18.77
N ALA A 233 -38.59 25.26 -18.03
CA ALA A 233 -39.87 24.57 -18.09
C ALA A 233 -40.99 25.41 -17.47
N GLU A 234 -40.73 26.04 -16.32
CA GLU A 234 -41.66 26.98 -15.67
C GLU A 234 -41.98 28.17 -16.57
N GLU A 235 -40.96 28.79 -17.17
CA GLU A 235 -41.11 29.89 -18.15
C GLU A 235 -42.04 29.45 -19.30
N ARG A 236 -41.85 28.23 -19.84
CA ARG A 236 -42.70 27.69 -20.92
C ARG A 236 -44.15 27.47 -20.49
N VAL A 237 -44.38 26.97 -19.27
CA VAL A 237 -45.72 26.79 -18.72
C VAL A 237 -46.42 28.14 -18.55
N GLY A 238 -45.73 29.14 -18.00
CA GLY A 238 -46.26 30.51 -17.86
C GLY A 238 -46.61 31.14 -19.21
N HIS A 239 -45.74 31.00 -20.22
CA HIS A 239 -46.04 31.46 -21.57
C HIS A 239 -47.25 30.74 -22.20
N ALA A 240 -47.39 29.44 -21.97
CA ALA A 240 -48.53 28.67 -22.47
C ALA A 240 -49.85 29.10 -21.80
N GLN A 241 -49.83 29.40 -20.49
CA GLN A 241 -50.99 29.91 -19.76
C GLN A 241 -51.42 31.29 -20.25
N LEU A 242 -50.47 32.23 -20.40
CA LEU A 242 -50.75 33.55 -20.96
C LEU A 242 -51.34 33.47 -22.38
N ALA A 243 -50.81 32.58 -23.22
CA ALA A 243 -51.35 32.35 -24.56
C ALA A 243 -52.78 31.80 -24.51
N ALA A 244 -53.08 30.89 -23.58
CA ALA A 244 -54.42 30.35 -23.40
C ALA A 244 -55.42 31.42 -22.92
N GLU A 245 -55.04 32.25 -21.94
CA GLU A 245 -55.86 33.37 -21.47
C GLU A 245 -56.13 34.40 -22.58
N MET A 246 -55.13 34.72 -23.40
CA MET A 246 -55.33 35.62 -24.54
C MET A 246 -56.31 35.04 -25.55
N LEU A 247 -56.24 33.74 -25.85
CA LEU A 247 -57.19 33.07 -26.72
C LEU A 247 -58.61 33.07 -26.15
N GLU A 248 -58.76 32.86 -24.84
CA GLU A 248 -60.05 32.91 -24.16
C GLU A 248 -60.67 34.30 -24.22
N LYS A 249 -59.88 35.35 -23.92
CA LYS A 249 -60.32 36.75 -24.05
C LYS A 249 -60.77 37.08 -25.47
N LEU A 250 -60.03 36.63 -26.48
CA LEU A 250 -60.41 36.80 -27.89
C LEU A 250 -61.69 36.04 -28.26
N ARG A 251 -61.96 34.91 -27.61
CA ARG A 251 -63.18 34.13 -27.82
C ARG A 251 -64.40 34.82 -27.23
N VAL A 252 -64.29 35.35 -26.01
CA VAL A 252 -65.35 36.12 -25.34
C VAL A 252 -65.66 37.41 -26.11
N ALA A 253 -64.63 38.13 -26.59
CA ALA A 253 -64.83 39.37 -27.35
C ALA A 253 -65.51 39.18 -28.72
N LYS A 254 -65.54 37.95 -29.25
CA LYS A 254 -66.20 37.61 -30.53
C LYS A 254 -67.63 37.10 -30.37
N ALA A 255 -68.04 36.73 -29.15
CA ALA A 255 -69.38 36.24 -28.83
C ALA A 255 -70.28 37.42 -28.44
#